data_AF-A0A9D0UQ69-F1
#
_entry.id   AF-A0A9D0UQ69-F1
#
_cell.length_a   1.000
_cell.length_b   1.000
_cell.length_c   1.000
_cell.angle_alpha   90.00
_cell.angle_beta   90.00
_cell.angle_gamma   90.00
#
_symmetry.space_group_name_H-M   'P 1'
#
loop_
_entity.id
_entity.type
_entity.pdbx_description
1 polymer ?
#
loop_
_entity_poly.entity_id
_entity_poly.type
_entity_poly.pdbx_seq_one_letter_code
_entity_poly.pdbx_strand_id
1 'polypeptide(L)' 'MLAQQLIVTLKPRPATLRRLQHRIVARHQLVAESEGNEPQRRLVIHPRQTRFGAHHDTRAILHSPGTS' A
#
# COMPACT_ATOMS: atom_id res chain seq x y z
N MET A 1 12.30 13.59 13.21
CA MET A 1 10.98 13.08 13.63
C MET A 1 10.59 11.91 12.75
N LEU A 2 10.34 10.73 13.32
CA LEU A 2 9.87 9.56 12.56
C LEU A 2 8.35 9.72 12.31
N ALA A 3 7.92 9.74 11.06
CA ALA A 3 6.50 9.75 10.73
C ALA A 3 5.89 8.38 11.10
N GLN A 4 5.02 8.36 12.11
CA GLN A 4 4.30 7.15 12.49
C GLN A 4 3.37 6.74 11.35
N GLN A 5 3.50 5.50 10.88
CA GLN A 5 2.61 4.92 9.87
C GLN A 5 1.26 4.62 10.53
N LEU A 6 0.34 5.58 10.44
CA LEU A 6 -0.97 5.48 11.09
C LEU A 6 -1.88 4.56 10.28
N ILE A 7 -2.27 3.44 10.89
CA ILE A 7 -3.34 2.57 10.39
C ILE A 7 -4.67 3.16 10.85
N VAL A 8 -5.64 3.29 9.94
CA VAL A 8 -6.95 3.91 10.23
C VAL A 8 -8.07 2.91 9.99
N THR A 9 -8.88 2.67 11.01
CA THR A 9 -10.09 1.84 10.92
C THR A 9 -11.33 2.72 10.77
N LEU A 10 -12.11 2.50 9.71
CA LEU A 10 -13.39 3.18 9.52
C LEU A 10 -14.52 2.44 10.24
N LYS A 11 -15.62 3.16 10.52
CA LYS A 11 -16.87 2.54 11.00
C LYS A 11 -17.38 1.51 9.96
N PRO A 12 -18.00 0.39 10.39
CA PRO A 12 -18.65 -0.55 9.48
C PRO A 12 -19.65 0.14 8.54
N ARG A 13 -19.67 -0.28 7.28
CA ARG A 13 -20.55 0.29 6.25
C ARG A 13 -21.06 -0.81 5.31
N PRO A 14 -22.26 -0.66 4.72
CA PRO A 14 -22.77 -1.56 3.70
C PRO A 14 -21.81 -1.72 2.51
N ALA A 15 -21.88 -2.87 1.85
CA ALA A 15 -20.96 -3.25 0.77
C ALA A 15 -20.79 -2.17 -0.32
N THR A 16 -21.88 -1.51 -0.72
CA THR A 16 -21.86 -0.45 -1.75
C THR A 16 -21.00 0.75 -1.32
N LEU A 17 -21.17 1.24 -0.09
CA LEU A 17 -20.35 2.34 0.43
C LEU A 17 -18.91 1.89 0.66
N ARG A 18 -18.68 0.66 1.14
CA ARG A 18 -17.34 0.11 1.33
C ARG A 18 -16.57 -0.01 0.01
N ARG A 19 -17.23 -0.36 -1.10
CA ARG A 19 -16.64 -0.34 -2.45
C ARG A 19 -16.25 1.07 -2.90
N LEU A 20 -17.09 2.07 -2.62
CA LEU A 20 -16.75 3.47 -2.89
C LEU A 20 -15.53 3.90 -2.08
N GLN A 21 -15.51 3.58 -0.78
CA GLN A 21 -14.38 3.90 0.10
C GLN A 21 -13.08 3.26 -0.42
N HIS A 22 -13.10 1.99 -0.81
CA HIS A 22 -11.96 1.32 -1.46
C HIS A 22 -11.42 2.09 -2.68
N ARG A 23 -12.31 2.53 -3.57
CA ARG A 23 -11.92 3.31 -4.76
C ARG A 23 -11.25 4.64 -4.38
N ILE A 24 -11.76 5.32 -3.36
CA ILE A 24 -11.18 6.56 -2.86
C ILE A 24 -9.78 6.29 -2.29
N VAL A 25 -9.62 5.28 -1.43
CA VAL A 25 -8.33 4.91 -0.83
C VAL A 25 -7.30 4.60 -1.92
N ALA A 26 -7.65 3.78 -2.91
CA ALA A 26 -6.75 3.41 -4.00
C ALA A 26 -6.30 4.64 -4.82
N ARG A 27 -7.18 5.62 -5.05
CA ARG A 27 -6.84 6.87 -5.73
C ARG A 27 -5.78 7.68 -4.99
N HIS A 28 -5.73 7.58 -3.65
CA HIS A 28 -4.74 8.23 -2.81
C HIS A 28 -3.46 7.40 -2.62
N GLN A 29 -3.27 6.33 -3.41
CA GLN A 29 -2.11 5.44 -3.30
C GLN A 29 -1.96 4.82 -1.90
N LEU A 30 -3.07 4.62 -1.20
CA LEU A 30 -3.12 3.90 0.07
C LEU A 30 -3.62 2.47 -0.18
N VAL A 31 -3.42 1.59 0.79
CA VAL A 31 -3.94 0.22 0.75
C VAL A 31 -5.12 0.12 1.70
N ALA A 32 -6.17 -0.61 1.32
CA ALA A 32 -7.27 -0.90 2.23
C ALA A 32 -7.71 -2.36 2.17
N GLU A 33 -8.14 -2.87 3.32
CA GLU A 33 -8.64 -4.22 3.51
C GLU A 33 -10.01 -4.20 4.17
N SER A 34 -10.84 -5.21 3.89
CA SER A 34 -12.16 -5.34 4.51
C SER A 34 -12.17 -6.47 5.53
N GLU A 35 -12.13 -6.11 6.80
CA GLU A 35 -12.06 -7.04 7.92
C GLU A 35 -13.41 -7.27 8.58
N GLY A 36 -13.60 -8.48 9.12
CA GLY A 36 -14.81 -8.90 9.81
C GLY A 36 -15.91 -9.40 8.87
N ASN A 37 -17.08 -9.67 9.47
CA ASN A 37 -18.26 -10.20 8.77
C ASN A 37 -19.38 -9.17 8.82
N GLU A 38 -20.25 -9.19 7.81
CA GLU A 38 -21.46 -8.36 7.79
C GLU A 38 -22.35 -8.67 9.02
N PRO A 39 -22.95 -7.64 9.66
CA PRO A 39 -22.90 -6.21 9.33
C PRO A 39 -21.72 -5.42 9.91
N GLN A 40 -20.86 -6.05 10.74
CA GLN A 40 -19.72 -5.40 11.40
C GLN A 40 -18.48 -5.26 10.49
N ARG A 41 -18.57 -5.71 9.23
CA ARG A 41 -17.46 -5.62 8.28
C ARG A 41 -17.09 -4.17 8.02
N ARG A 42 -15.80 -3.87 8.16
CA ARG A 42 -15.25 -2.53 8.15
C ARG A 42 -14.05 -2.41 7.22
N LEU A 43 -13.71 -1.19 6.86
CA LEU A 43 -12.54 -0.88 6.06
C LEU A 43 -11.37 -0.48 6.97
N VAL A 44 -10.23 -1.13 6.81
CA VAL A 44 -8.96 -0.76 7.45
C VAL A 44 -8.04 -0.21 6.37
N ILE A 45 -7.44 0.96 6.63
CA ILE A 45 -6.59 1.69 5.69
C ILE A 45 -5.15 1.65 6.22
N HIS A 46 -4.24 1.25 5.35
CA HIS A 46 -2.80 1.18 5.61
C HIS A 46 -2.05 2.17 4.72
N PRO A 47 -0.98 2.80 5.23
CA PRO A 47 -0.06 3.52 4.38
C PRO A 47 0.57 2.54 3.39
N ARG A 48 0.61 2.90 2.11
CA ARG A 48 1.35 2.11 1.13
C ARG A 48 2.82 2.24 1.48
N GLN A 49 3.51 1.11 1.58
CA GLN A 49 4.96 1.08 1.76
C GLN A 49 5.61 1.65 0.49
N THR A 50 5.75 2.97 0.43
CA THR A 50 6.69 3.60 -0.49
C THR A 50 8.05 3.13 -0.04
N ARG A 51 8.69 2.27 -0.83
CA ARG A 51 10.11 1.94 -0.68
C ARG A 51 10.89 3.23 -0.91
N PHE A 52 11.14 3.98 0.15
CA PHE A 52 12.08 5.09 0.11
C PHE A 52 13.49 4.49 0.04
N GLY A 53 14.08 4.45 -1.16
CA GLY A 53 15.47 4.07 -1.39
C GLY A 53 15.73 2.59 -1.64
N ALA A 54 15.63 2.16 -2.90
CA ALA A 54 16.44 1.06 -3.42
C ALA A 54 17.29 1.59 -4.58
N HIS A 55 18.09 2.61 -4.30
CA HIS A 55 19.22 3.00 -5.13
C HIS A 55 20.45 2.21 -4.64
N HIS A 56 20.43 0.90 -4.88
CA HIS A 56 21.61 0.04 -4.78
C HIS A 56 21.60 -0.89 -6.00
N ASP A 57 21.68 -0.30 -7.18
CA ASP A 57 22.19 -1.03 -8.34
C ASP A 57 23.67 -0.66 -8.53
N THR A 58 24.49 -1.13 -7.59
CA THR A 58 25.95 -1.17 -7.71
C THR A 58 26.38 -2.48 -8.39
N ARG A 59 25.65 -2.93 -9.41
CA ARG A 59 25.95 -4.17 -10.16
C ARG A 59 26.00 -4.00 -11.68
N ALA A 60 26.31 -2.79 -12.16
CA ALA A 60 26.68 -2.55 -13.56
C ALA A 60 28.15 -2.10 -13.73
N ILE A 61 29.01 -2.34 -12.73
CA ILE A 61 30.46 -2.16 -12.87
C ILE A 61 31.12 -3.47 -12.48
N LEU A 62 31.30 -4.35 -13.45
CA LEU A 62 32.39 -5.33 -13.58
C LEU A 62 32.24 -6.01 -14.95
N HIS A 63 33.09 -5.60 -15.90
CA HIS A 63 33.73 -6.37 -16.99
C HIS A 63 32.87 -7.32 -17.85
N SER A 64 32.99 -7.45 -19.17
CA SER A 64 33.69 -6.82 -20.31
C SER A 64 33.25 -7.63 -21.55
N PRO A 65 33.37 -7.12 -22.78
CA PRO A 65 32.96 -7.85 -23.98
C PRO A 65 33.95 -8.98 -24.27
N GLY A 66 33.45 -10.21 -24.42
CA GLY A 66 34.21 -11.34 -24.92
C GLY A 66 34.34 -11.27 -26.43
N THR A 67 35.48 -10.80 -26.91
CA THR A 67 36.01 -11.07 -28.25
C THR A 67 36.85 -12.35 -28.20
N SER A 68 36.45 -13.38 -28.95
CA SER A 68 37.28 -14.28 -29.77
C SER A 68 36.38 -15.27 -30.49
#